data_AF-A0A425WPE6-F1
#
_entry.id   AF-A0A425WPE6-F1
#
_cell.length_a   1.000
_cell.length_b   1.000
_cell.length_c   1.000
_cell.angle_alpha   90.00
_cell.angle_beta   90.00
_cell.angle_gamma   90.00
#
_symmetry.space_group_name_H-M   'P 1'
#
loop_
_entity.id
_entity.type
_entity.pdbx_description
1 polymer ?
#
loop_
_entity_poly.entity_id
_entity_poly.type
_entity_poly.pdbx_seq_one_letter_code
_entity_poly.pdbx_strand_id
1 'polypeptide(L)'
;MVIAMPKETLSLEDYITSGQAWADLTAYASGTFSVQRGRCKVYMPPMSITTEGVDLNELLQHLGIENAFENSQDFDPLIKDAVGISQAIQSIRLDVGKKGIEGASYMAMT
;
A
#
# COMPACT_ATOMS: atom_id res chain seq x y z
N MET A 1 -7.68 11.74 4.23
CA MET A 1 -6.23 11.58 4.02
C MET A 1 -5.54 11.73 5.37
N VAL A 2 -4.64 10.81 5.70
CA VAL A 2 -3.75 10.90 6.87
C VAL A 2 -2.34 11.08 6.31
N ILE A 3 -1.58 12.01 6.88
CA ILE A 3 -0.17 12.21 6.52
C ILE A 3 0.66 11.84 7.74
N ALA A 4 1.50 10.82 7.59
CA ALA A 4 2.49 10.43 8.58
C ALA A 4 3.86 10.94 8.12
N MET A 5 4.62 11.58 9.00
CA MET A 5 5.93 12.15 8.68
C MET A 5 6.94 11.70 9.72
N PRO A 6 8.14 11.27 9.31
CA PRO A 6 9.21 11.00 10.25
C PRO A 6 9.61 12.27 11.02
N LYS A 7 10.13 12.08 12.22
CA LYS A 7 10.85 13.16 12.93
C LYS A 7 12.12 13.50 12.15
N GLU A 8 12.60 14.74 12.25
CA GLU A 8 13.79 15.24 11.53
C GLU A 8 15.05 14.37 11.71
N THR A 9 15.13 13.60 12.79
CA THR A 9 16.25 12.71 13.11
C THR A 9 16.21 11.35 12.42
N LEU A 10 15.14 11.02 11.70
CA LEU A 10 14.93 9.71 11.08
C LEU A 10 14.77 9.87 9.57
N SER A 11 15.49 9.05 8.79
CA SER A 11 15.32 9.03 7.33
C SER A 11 13.93 8.49 6.97
N LEU A 12 13.42 8.87 5.80
CA LEU A 12 12.13 8.36 5.30
C LEU A 12 12.18 6.83 5.12
N GLU A 13 13.31 6.31 4.64
CA GLU A 13 13.51 4.88 4.43
C GLU A 13 13.45 4.12 5.76
N ASP A 14 14.24 4.54 6.76
CA ASP A 14 14.22 3.90 8.09
C ASP A 14 12.85 3.98 8.75
N TYR A 15 12.13 5.09 8.54
CA TYR A 15 10.78 5.27 9.08
C TYR A 15 9.76 4.27 8.50
N ILE A 16 9.90 3.94 7.21
CA ILE A 16 9.03 2.98 6.53
C ILE A 16 9.47 1.55 6.86
N THR A 17 10.76 1.23 6.74
CA THR A 17 11.29 -0.13 6.89
C THR A 17 11.25 -0.64 8.33
N SER A 18 11.39 0.25 9.33
CA SER A 18 11.22 -0.10 10.74
C SER A 18 9.76 -0.41 11.13
N GLY A 19 8.79 -0.13 10.24
CA GLY A 19 7.36 -0.27 10.53
C GLY A 19 6.78 0.86 11.39
N GLN A 20 7.58 1.85 11.80
CA GLN A 20 7.10 2.97 12.62
C GLN A 20 5.99 3.78 11.90
N ALA A 21 6.11 3.97 10.58
CA ALA A 21 5.06 4.61 9.78
C ALA A 21 3.70 3.88 9.92
N TRP A 22 3.71 2.55 9.93
CA TRP A 22 2.50 1.74 10.11
C TRP A 22 1.97 1.78 11.53
N ALA A 23 2.85 1.79 12.53
CA ALA A 23 2.46 1.97 13.93
C ALA A 23 1.75 3.31 14.14
N ASP A 24 2.29 4.41 13.59
CA ASP A 24 1.71 5.75 13.70
C ASP A 24 0.32 5.84 13.02
N LEU A 25 0.20 5.29 11.80
CA LEU A 25 -1.07 5.24 11.08
C LEU A 25 -2.12 4.38 11.79
N THR A 26 -1.70 3.23 12.36
CA THR A 26 -2.57 2.35 13.14
C THR A 26 -3.01 3.01 14.44
N ALA A 27 -2.12 3.72 15.13
CA ALA A 27 -2.45 4.48 16.33
C ALA A 27 -3.49 5.57 16.05
N TYR A 28 -3.34 6.28 14.92
CA TYR A 28 -4.34 7.24 14.45
C TYR A 28 -5.67 6.56 14.14
N ALA A 29 -5.69 5.49 13.35
CA ALA A 29 -6.91 4.79 12.94
C ALA A 29 -7.66 4.15 14.12
N SER A 30 -6.93 3.65 15.11
CA SER A 30 -7.48 3.07 16.35
C SER A 30 -7.89 4.10 17.40
N GLY A 31 -7.60 5.39 17.18
CA GLY A 31 -7.90 6.47 18.13
C GLY A 31 -7.04 6.44 19.41
N THR A 32 -5.99 5.62 19.44
CA THR A 32 -5.01 5.55 20.55
C THR A 32 -3.96 6.66 20.47
N PHE A 33 -4.00 7.46 19.40
CA PHE A 33 -3.15 8.62 19.20
C PHE A 33 -3.57 9.79 20.11
N SER A 34 -2.67 10.22 20.99
CA SER A 34 -2.93 11.18 22.06
C SER A 34 -2.77 12.66 21.67
N VAL A 35 -2.83 12.99 20.38
CA VAL A 35 -2.58 14.37 19.93
C VAL A 35 -3.81 15.25 20.11
N GLN A 36 -3.63 16.34 20.84
CA GLN A 36 -4.64 17.38 20.98
C GLN A 36 -4.92 18.00 19.61
N ARG A 37 -6.22 18.14 19.29
CA ARG A 37 -6.65 18.89 18.10
C ARG A 37 -6.11 20.31 18.20
N GLY A 38 -5.21 20.67 17.28
CA GLY A 38 -4.58 21.97 17.21
C GLY A 38 -4.77 22.61 15.84
N ARG A 39 -4.56 23.92 15.75
CA ARG A 39 -4.46 24.63 14.47
C ARG A 39 -3.02 24.53 13.98
N CYS A 40 -2.81 24.08 12.75
CA CYS A 40 -1.50 24.09 12.09
C CYS A 40 -1.61 24.69 10.69
N LYS A 41 -0.50 25.21 10.17
CA LYS A 41 -0.36 25.57 8.76
C LYS A 41 0.17 24.34 8.02
N VAL A 42 -0.54 23.89 7.00
CA VAL A 42 -0.15 22.75 6.17
C VAL A 42 0.30 23.27 4.81
N TYR A 43 1.51 22.93 4.41
CA TYR A 43 2.04 23.21 3.08
C TYR A 43 2.17 21.88 2.33
N MET A 44 1.24 21.63 1.41
CA MET A 44 1.23 20.42 0.59
C MET A 44 1.31 20.83 -0.88
N PRO A 45 2.42 20.49 -1.59
CA PRO A 45 2.53 20.78 -3.01
C PRO A 45 1.54 19.91 -3.80
N PRO A 46 1.06 20.38 -4.97
CA PRO A 46 0.41 19.50 -5.93
C PRO A 46 1.38 18.40 -6.34
N MET A 47 0.89 17.16 -6.42
CA MET A 47 1.69 16.00 -6.78
C MET A 47 0.85 14.99 -7.56
N SER A 48 1.50 14.30 -8.48
CA SER A 48 0.94 13.19 -9.23
C SER A 48 1.87 12.00 -9.06
N ILE A 49 1.36 10.92 -8.48
CA ILE A 49 2.08 9.66 -8.32
C ILE A 49 1.40 8.66 -9.25
N THR A 50 2.18 7.97 -10.07
CA THR A 50 1.69 6.85 -10.88
C THR A 50 2.69 5.72 -10.77
N THR A 51 2.19 4.50 -10.57
CA THR A 51 2.97 3.27 -10.77
C THR A 51 2.22 2.40 -11.76
N GLU A 52 2.95 1.81 -12.70
CA GLU A 52 2.40 0.91 -13.70
C GLU A 52 3.16 -0.41 -13.64
N GLY A 53 2.42 -1.51 -13.69
CA GLY A 53 3.04 -2.83 -13.85
C GLY A 53 3.84 -3.33 -12.64
N VAL A 54 3.58 -2.87 -11.42
CA VAL A 54 4.30 -3.34 -10.24
C VAL A 54 3.96 -4.81 -10.00
N ASP A 55 4.95 -5.67 -10.15
CA ASP A 55 4.83 -7.10 -9.87
C ASP A 55 4.86 -7.34 -8.36
N LEU A 56 3.82 -7.98 -7.85
CA LEU A 56 3.65 -8.28 -6.43
C LEU A 56 3.93 -9.74 -6.09
N ASN A 57 4.32 -10.58 -7.05
CA ASN A 57 4.51 -12.02 -6.82
C ASN A 57 5.46 -12.29 -5.66
N GLU A 58 6.67 -11.72 -5.73
CA GLU A 58 7.68 -11.93 -4.70
C GLU A 58 7.20 -11.41 -3.34
N LEU A 59 6.56 -10.25 -3.31
CA LEU A 59 6.03 -9.68 -2.07
C LEU A 59 4.96 -10.58 -1.45
N LEU A 60 3.99 -11.05 -2.25
CA LEU A 60 2.89 -11.89 -1.77
C LEU A 60 3.40 -13.24 -1.27
N GLN A 61 4.38 -13.83 -1.95
CA GLN A 61 5.05 -15.05 -1.50
C GLN A 61 5.81 -14.80 -0.18
N HIS A 62 6.56 -13.70 -0.06
CA HIS A 62 7.22 -13.33 1.21
C HIS A 62 6.24 -13.07 2.37
N LEU A 63 5.00 -12.69 2.07
CA LEU A 63 3.93 -12.54 3.05
C LEU A 63 3.23 -13.87 3.40
N GLY A 64 3.68 -14.99 2.84
CA GLY A 64 3.18 -16.34 3.10
C GLY A 64 2.09 -16.82 2.13
N ILE A 65 1.79 -16.05 1.08
CA ILE A 65 0.89 -16.47 0.00
C ILE A 65 1.74 -17.19 -1.04
N GLU A 66 2.23 -18.38 -0.70
CA GLU A 66 3.15 -19.15 -1.52
C GLU A 66 2.40 -20.07 -2.48
N ASN A 67 1.54 -20.91 -1.91
CA ASN A 67 0.82 -21.96 -2.63
C ASN A 67 0.15 -21.42 -3.90
N ALA A 68 -0.53 -20.28 -3.83
CA ALA A 68 -1.30 -19.71 -4.94
C ALA A 68 -0.49 -19.47 -6.23
N PHE A 69 0.84 -19.39 -6.17
CA PHE A 69 1.72 -19.19 -7.33
C PHE A 69 2.34 -20.49 -7.87
N GLU A 70 2.02 -21.65 -7.29
CA GLU A 70 2.51 -22.96 -7.76
C GLU A 70 1.63 -23.52 -8.88
N ASN A 71 2.24 -24.22 -9.84
CA ASN A 71 1.59 -24.76 -11.06
C ASN A 71 0.72 -26.02 -10.83
N SER A 72 0.11 -26.15 -9.66
CA SER A 72 -0.70 -27.32 -9.33
C SER A 72 -1.68 -27.09 -8.18
N GLN A 73 -2.12 -25.84 -7.99
CA GLN A 73 -3.06 -25.55 -6.93
C GLN A 73 -4.48 -25.90 -7.31
N ASP A 74 -5.22 -26.28 -6.27
CA ASP A 74 -6.65 -26.48 -6.35
C ASP A 74 -7.36 -25.16 -6.03
N PHE A 75 -7.86 -24.50 -7.08
CA PHE A 75 -8.72 -23.32 -6.95
C PHE A 75 -10.21 -23.69 -6.94
N ASP A 76 -10.61 -24.95 -6.74
CA ASP A 76 -12.01 -25.35 -6.62
C ASP A 76 -12.67 -24.54 -5.48
N PRO A 77 -13.74 -23.76 -5.73
CA PRO A 77 -14.77 -23.86 -6.78
C PRO A 77 -14.55 -23.13 -8.12
N LEU A 78 -13.47 -22.36 -8.30
CA LEU A 78 -13.32 -21.42 -9.41
C LEU A 78 -12.93 -22.11 -10.72
N ILE A 79 -11.95 -23.02 -10.65
CA ILE A 79 -11.33 -23.66 -11.81
C ILE A 79 -11.13 -25.14 -11.46
N LYS A 80 -11.58 -26.03 -12.34
CA LYS A 80 -11.49 -27.50 -12.15
C LYS A 80 -10.13 -28.07 -12.55
N ASP A 81 -9.36 -27.32 -13.33
CA ASP A 81 -8.01 -27.69 -13.73
C ASP A 81 -6.99 -27.24 -12.67
N ALA A 82 -5.89 -27.98 -12.55
CA ALA A 82 -4.77 -27.59 -11.72
C ALA A 82 -4.09 -26.36 -12.34
N VAL A 83 -4.25 -25.19 -11.72
CA VAL A 83 -3.72 -23.91 -12.19
C VAL A 83 -2.98 -23.19 -11.05
N GLY A 84 -2.18 -22.18 -11.41
CA GLY A 84 -1.45 -21.32 -10.49
C GLY A 84 -1.59 -19.87 -10.95
N ILE A 85 -1.48 -18.91 -10.03
CA ILE A 85 -1.31 -17.51 -10.39
C ILE A 85 0.11 -17.35 -10.93
N SER A 86 0.21 -16.95 -12.20
CA SER A 86 1.48 -16.65 -12.85
C SER A 86 1.96 -15.25 -12.49
N GLN A 87 1.04 -14.29 -12.36
CA GLN A 87 1.40 -12.90 -12.07
C GLN A 87 0.30 -12.16 -11.32
N ALA A 88 0.69 -11.33 -10.36
CA ALA A 88 -0.14 -10.38 -9.65
C ALA A 88 0.44 -8.97 -9.87
N ILE A 89 -0.22 -8.19 -10.72
CA ILE A 89 0.24 -6.85 -11.12
C ILE A 89 -0.64 -5.79 -10.47
N GLN A 90 -0.03 -4.77 -9.87
CA GLN A 90 -0.71 -3.57 -9.42
C GLN A 90 -0.28 -2.34 -10.21
N SER A 91 -1.24 -1.47 -10.49
CA SER A 91 -0.96 -0.10 -10.95
C SER A 91 -1.82 0.89 -10.19
N ILE A 92 -1.26 2.05 -9.88
CA ILE A 92 -1.93 3.11 -9.13
C ILE A 92 -1.74 4.46 -9.82
N ARG A 93 -2.71 5.34 -9.62
CA ARG A 93 -2.59 6.77 -9.89
C ARG A 93 -3.14 7.54 -8.69
N LEU A 94 -2.43 8.56 -8.25
CA LEU A 94 -2.86 9.47 -7.20
C LEU A 94 -2.51 10.89 -7.60
N ASP A 95 -3.52 11.73 -7.78
CA ASP A 95 -3.40 13.15 -8.04
C ASP A 95 -3.86 13.94 -6.81
N VAL A 96 -2.98 14.78 -6.31
CA VAL A 96 -3.23 15.71 -5.20
C VAL A 96 -3.11 17.11 -5.76
N GLY A 97 -4.19 17.87 -5.71
CA GLY A 97 -4.25 19.21 -6.27
C GLY A 97 -5.08 20.19 -5.46
N LYS A 98 -5.19 21.42 -5.95
CA LYS A 98 -5.95 22.50 -5.26
C LYS A 98 -7.45 22.19 -5.14
N LYS A 99 -7.99 21.35 -6.03
CA LYS A 99 -9.42 20.99 -6.08
C LYS A 99 -9.77 19.77 -5.22
N GLY A 100 -8.78 19.05 -4.70
CA GLY A 100 -8.99 17.83 -3.94
C GLY A 100 -7.95 16.76 -4.26
N ILE A 101 -8.30 15.52 -3.91
CA ILE A 101 -7.49 14.32 -4.10
C ILE A 101 -8.30 13.35 -4.95
N GLU A 102 -7.69 12.84 -6.00
CA GLU A 102 -8.25 11.81 -6.87
C GLU A 102 -7.27 10.64 -6.93
N GLY A 103 -7.76 9.42 -6.73
CA GLY A 103 -6.93 8.23 -6.74
C GLY A 103 -7.66 7.05 -7.35
N ALA A 104 -6.91 6.23 -8.09
CA ALA A 104 -7.38 4.99 -8.66
C ALA A 104 -6.30 3.92 -8.52
N SER A 105 -6.73 2.67 -8.36
CA SER A 105 -5.86 1.50 -8.35
C SER A 105 -6.59 0.37 -9.06
N TYR A 106 -5.84 -0.45 -9.78
CA TYR A 106 -6.31 -1.77 -10.19
C TYR A 106 -5.26 -2.81 -9.85
N MET A 107 -5.72 -4.05 -9.68
CA MET A 107 -4.90 -5.22 -9.56
C MET A 107 -5.42 -6.26 -10.53
N ALA A 108 -4.51 -6.88 -11.26
CA ALA A 108 -4.81 -7.98 -12.17
C ALA A 108 -4.02 -9.21 -11.73
N MET A 109 -4.68 -10.37 -11.72
CA MET A 109 -4.05 -11.66 -11.48
C MET A 109 -4.31 -12.53 -12.69
N THR A 110 -3.26 -13.16 -13.22
CA THR A 110 -3.31 -14.00 -14.42
C THR A 110 -2.77 -15.39 -14.16
#